data_AF-A0A1W6DKV1-F1
#
_entry.id   AF-A0A1W6DKV1-F1
#
_cell.length_a   1.000
_cell.length_b   1.000
_cell.length_c   1.000
_cell.angle_alpha   90.00
_cell.angle_beta   90.00
_cell.angle_gamma   90.00
#
_symmetry.space_group_name_H-M   'P 1'
#
loop_
_entity.id
_entity.type
_entity.pdbx_description
1 polymer ?
#
loop_
_entity_poly.entity_id
_entity_poly.type
_entity_poly.pdbx_seq_one_letter_code
_entity_poly.pdbx_strand_id
1 'polypeptide(L)'
;MTGRRAAADGAQPGRPARGARGADRYERSARIWLRAYPRRWRDLHGDEALAVLLDLAPEPDDGAAPRGIGAREAWGLVRAGWALRWREHPPLGRWLLYRSLDLRLPARYWWWVADDIHGALYPWRVTLGSLGSALAILYGWPVLSHVLFSNDVNRPELWFAVLLMAVSLLSGFLFRRSHVDRAWRKHVLDGNIPVDTPDRRRAAGG
;
A
#
# COMPACT_ATOMS: atom_id res chain seq x y z
N MET A 1 5.85 -41.45 65.59
CA MET A 1 5.78 -40.01 65.28
C MET A 1 6.02 -39.84 63.78
N THR A 2 4.94 -39.57 63.06
CA THR A 2 4.81 -39.49 61.60
C THR A 2 5.22 -38.11 61.10
N GLY A 3 6.29 -38.02 60.30
CA GLY A 3 6.76 -36.80 59.66
C GLY A 3 6.72 -36.91 58.14
N ARG A 4 5.51 -36.92 57.56
CA ARG A 4 5.27 -36.81 56.11
C ARG A 4 5.60 -35.37 55.69
N ARG A 5 6.81 -35.12 55.19
CA ARG A 5 7.15 -33.84 54.54
C ARG A 5 6.34 -33.72 53.26
N ALA A 6 5.49 -32.70 53.24
CA ALA A 6 4.69 -32.28 52.10
C ALA A 6 5.59 -32.12 50.87
N ALA A 7 5.23 -32.81 49.80
CA ALA A 7 5.66 -32.43 48.46
C ALA A 7 5.10 -31.03 48.21
N ALA A 8 6.00 -30.04 48.24
CA ALA A 8 5.71 -28.70 47.78
C ALA A 8 5.44 -28.82 46.27
N ASP A 9 4.16 -28.86 45.95
CA ASP A 9 3.60 -28.77 44.62
C ASP A 9 4.07 -27.43 44.03
N GLY A 10 5.15 -27.50 43.25
CA GLY A 10 5.71 -26.36 42.54
C GLY A 10 4.76 -25.96 41.43
N ALA A 11 3.69 -25.24 41.78
CA ALA A 11 2.81 -24.57 40.84
C ALA A 11 3.66 -23.61 39.99
N GLN A 12 4.04 -24.09 38.82
CA GLN A 12 4.88 -23.34 37.89
C GLN A 12 4.03 -22.23 37.27
N PRO A 13 4.41 -20.94 37.42
CA PRO A 13 3.61 -19.84 36.92
C PRO A 13 3.58 -19.85 35.38
N GLY A 14 2.37 -19.89 34.82
CA GLY A 14 2.03 -19.14 33.61
C GLY A 14 2.71 -19.54 32.30
N ARG A 15 2.74 -20.82 31.91
CA ARG A 15 2.88 -21.14 30.48
C ARG A 15 1.51 -20.95 29.81
N PRO A 16 1.31 -19.94 28.94
CA PRO A 16 0.06 -19.83 28.20
C PRO A 16 -0.15 -21.12 27.43
N ALA A 17 -1.36 -21.69 27.59
CA ALA A 17 -1.78 -22.93 26.94
C ALA A 17 -1.44 -22.85 25.44
N ARG A 18 -0.92 -23.93 24.86
CA ARG A 18 -0.50 -23.94 23.44
C ARG A 18 -1.61 -23.48 22.50
N GLY A 19 -2.88 -23.73 22.85
CA GLY A 19 -4.07 -23.24 22.14
C GLY A 19 -4.15 -21.72 22.08
N ALA A 20 -3.95 -21.01 23.21
CA ALA A 20 -3.97 -19.55 23.26
C ALA A 20 -2.91 -18.92 22.34
N ARG A 21 -1.69 -19.47 22.33
CA ARG A 21 -0.62 -18.98 21.43
C ARG A 21 -0.90 -19.23 19.95
N GLY A 22 -1.67 -20.27 19.64
CA GLY A 22 -2.13 -20.59 18.29
C GLY A 22 -3.17 -19.59 17.80
N ALA A 23 -4.16 -19.29 18.64
CA ALA A 23 -5.15 -18.26 18.39
C ALA A 23 -4.49 -16.88 18.17
N ASP A 24 -3.55 -16.48 19.04
CA ASP A 24 -2.80 -15.22 18.89
C ASP A 24 -1.98 -15.15 17.58
N ARG A 25 -1.53 -16.30 17.06
CA ARG A 25 -0.78 -16.37 15.80
C ARG A 25 -1.72 -16.29 14.61
N TYR A 26 -2.87 -16.96 14.69
CA TYR A 26 -3.91 -16.91 13.66
C TYR A 26 -4.48 -15.50 13.52
N GLU A 27 -4.83 -14.86 14.63
CA GLU A 27 -5.34 -13.49 14.65
C GLU A 27 -4.35 -12.49 14.03
N ARG A 28 -3.07 -12.58 14.40
CA ARG A 28 -2.02 -11.74 13.79
C ARG A 28 -1.90 -11.97 12.29
N SER A 29 -1.98 -13.22 11.84
CA SER A 29 -1.96 -13.55 10.40
C SER A 29 -3.20 -12.98 9.69
N ALA A 30 -4.40 -13.14 10.27
CA ALA A 30 -5.65 -12.59 9.75
C ALA A 30 -5.59 -11.08 9.57
N ARG A 31 -5.14 -10.34 10.59
CA ARG A 31 -4.95 -8.89 10.49
C ARG A 31 -3.94 -8.49 9.41
N ILE A 32 -2.90 -9.29 9.18
CA ILE A 32 -1.92 -9.04 8.11
C ILE A 32 -2.60 -9.20 6.74
N TRP A 33 -3.32 -10.28 6.51
CA TRP A 33 -3.98 -10.54 5.21
C TRP A 33 -5.14 -9.59 4.94
N LEU A 34 -5.87 -9.18 5.97
CA LEU A 34 -6.92 -8.17 5.84
C LEU A 34 -6.40 -6.85 5.29
N ARG A 35 -5.12 -6.48 5.50
CA ARG A 35 -4.50 -5.28 4.88
C ARG A 35 -4.55 -5.28 3.35
N ALA A 36 -4.84 -6.42 2.71
CA ALA A 36 -5.10 -6.48 1.27
C ALA A 36 -6.37 -5.71 0.86
N TYR A 37 -7.33 -5.54 1.75
CA TYR A 37 -8.57 -4.79 1.51
C TYR A 37 -8.35 -3.27 1.53
N PRO A 38 -9.18 -2.48 0.81
CA PRO A 38 -9.22 -1.02 0.90
C PRO A 38 -9.32 -0.54 2.34
N ARG A 39 -8.72 0.61 2.66
CA ARG A 39 -8.65 1.06 4.06
C ARG A 39 -10.02 1.41 4.60
N ARG A 40 -10.83 2.13 3.82
CA ARG A 40 -12.23 2.43 4.16
C ARG A 40 -13.07 1.18 4.46
N TRP A 41 -12.81 0.08 3.74
CA TRP A 41 -13.55 -1.17 3.94
C TRP A 41 -13.13 -1.83 5.25
N ARG A 42 -11.82 -1.79 5.57
CA ARG A 42 -11.32 -2.28 6.85
C ARG A 42 -11.80 -1.46 8.02
N ASP A 43 -11.94 -0.15 7.86
CA ASP A 43 -12.41 0.73 8.92
C ASP A 43 -13.90 0.48 9.23
N LEU A 44 -14.68 -0.01 8.26
CA LEU A 44 -16.12 -0.32 8.42
C LEU A 44 -16.41 -1.78 8.78
N HIS A 45 -15.69 -2.73 8.17
CA HIS A 45 -15.98 -4.18 8.25
C HIS A 45 -14.78 -5.02 8.71
N GLY A 46 -13.65 -4.40 9.04
CA GLY A 46 -12.43 -5.12 9.38
C GLY A 46 -12.56 -5.97 10.63
N ASP A 47 -13.24 -5.46 11.65
CA ASP A 47 -13.45 -6.17 12.91
C ASP A 47 -14.48 -7.29 12.76
N GLU A 48 -15.55 -7.06 12.01
CA GLU A 48 -16.55 -8.09 11.65
C GLU A 48 -15.90 -9.22 10.85
N ALA A 49 -15.09 -8.89 9.85
CA ALA A 49 -14.38 -9.87 9.03
C ALA A 49 -13.31 -10.62 9.83
N LEU A 50 -12.65 -9.95 10.78
CA LEU A 50 -11.72 -10.61 11.70
C LEU A 50 -12.45 -11.59 12.60
N ALA A 51 -13.60 -11.21 13.17
CA ALA A 51 -14.42 -12.10 14.00
C ALA A 51 -14.85 -13.34 13.23
N VAL A 52 -15.36 -13.19 12.00
CA VAL A 52 -15.71 -14.33 11.13
C VAL A 52 -14.51 -15.22 10.84
N LEU A 53 -13.32 -14.66 10.60
CA LEU A 53 -12.10 -15.46 10.40
C LEU A 53 -11.70 -16.21 11.67
N LEU A 54 -11.87 -15.61 12.85
CA LEU A 54 -11.60 -16.28 14.13
C LEU A 54 -12.59 -17.41 14.41
N ASP A 55 -13.86 -17.24 14.06
CA ASP A 55 -14.89 -18.30 14.18
C ASP A 55 -14.64 -19.47 13.21
N LEU A 56 -14.04 -19.19 12.05
CA LEU A 56 -13.63 -20.19 11.06
C LEU A 56 -12.24 -20.79 11.34
N ALA A 57 -11.57 -20.38 12.42
CA ALA A 57 -10.25 -20.90 12.73
C ALA A 57 -10.31 -22.42 12.94
N PRO A 58 -9.43 -23.21 12.29
CA PRO A 58 -9.42 -24.66 12.48
C PRO A 58 -9.27 -25.00 13.96
N GLU A 59 -10.15 -25.88 14.47
CA GLU A 59 -9.98 -26.42 15.82
C GLU A 59 -8.60 -27.08 15.95
N PRO A 60 -7.92 -26.93 17.10
CA PRO A 60 -6.59 -27.45 17.29
C PRO A 60 -6.63 -28.98 17.33
N ASP A 61 -6.49 -29.60 16.17
CA ASP A 61 -6.43 -31.04 16.02
C ASP A 61 -5.14 -31.57 16.69
N ASP A 62 -5.33 -32.51 17.62
CA ASP A 62 -4.32 -33.35 18.29
C ASP A 62 -2.89 -32.77 18.39
N GLY A 63 -2.75 -31.73 19.21
CA GLY A 63 -1.44 -31.24 19.70
C GLY A 63 -0.64 -30.36 18.74
N ALA A 64 -1.13 -30.13 17.51
CA ALA A 64 -0.54 -29.17 16.59
C ALA A 64 -1.18 -27.78 16.77
N ALA A 65 -0.42 -26.80 17.26
CA ALA A 65 -0.91 -25.43 17.35
C ALA A 65 -1.38 -24.92 15.96
N PRO A 66 -2.52 -24.21 15.86
CA PRO A 66 -3.02 -23.65 14.61
C PRO A 66 -1.92 -22.89 13.86
N ARG A 67 -1.57 -23.37 12.66
CA ARG A 67 -0.46 -22.84 11.84
C ARG A 67 -0.84 -21.57 11.10
N GLY A 68 -1.48 -20.60 11.74
CA GLY A 68 -1.95 -19.37 11.08
C GLY A 68 -2.88 -19.63 9.89
N ILE A 69 -3.29 -18.57 9.19
CA ILE A 69 -4.07 -18.69 7.95
C ILE A 69 -3.29 -19.46 6.89
N GLY A 70 -3.91 -20.46 6.26
CA GLY A 70 -3.32 -21.25 5.19
C GLY A 70 -3.08 -20.44 3.92
N ALA A 71 -2.07 -20.79 3.13
CA ALA A 71 -1.73 -20.06 1.90
C ALA A 71 -2.90 -19.91 0.92
N ARG A 72 -3.79 -20.91 0.84
CA ARG A 72 -4.98 -20.88 -0.02
C ARG A 72 -6.04 -19.87 0.46
N GLU A 73 -6.28 -19.81 1.77
CA GLU A 73 -7.20 -18.84 2.40
C GLU A 73 -6.64 -17.43 2.29
N ALA A 74 -5.35 -17.26 2.57
CA ALA A 74 -4.63 -16.01 2.36
C ALA A 74 -4.76 -15.52 0.92
N TRP A 75 -4.58 -16.41 -0.07
CA TRP A 75 -4.76 -16.08 -1.47
C TRP A 75 -6.20 -15.72 -1.82
N GLY A 76 -7.18 -16.40 -1.22
CA GLY A 76 -8.60 -16.08 -1.34
C GLY A 76 -8.92 -14.66 -0.85
N LEU A 77 -8.41 -14.31 0.34
CA LEU A 77 -8.53 -12.98 0.94
C LEU A 77 -7.88 -11.90 0.07
N VAL A 78 -6.68 -12.17 -0.45
CA VAL A 78 -5.96 -11.25 -1.35
C VAL A 78 -6.75 -11.04 -2.65
N ARG A 79 -7.25 -12.12 -3.27
CA ARG A 79 -8.08 -12.01 -4.47
C ARG A 79 -9.36 -11.24 -4.24
N ALA A 80 -10.03 -11.47 -3.11
CA ALA A 80 -11.27 -10.77 -2.76
C ALA A 80 -11.01 -9.27 -2.52
N GLY A 81 -9.96 -8.93 -1.77
CA GLY A 81 -9.54 -7.54 -1.58
C GLY A 81 -9.13 -6.87 -2.91
N TRP A 82 -8.47 -7.59 -3.81
CA TRP A 82 -8.12 -7.10 -5.15
C TRP A 82 -9.35 -6.90 -6.03
N ALA A 83 -10.29 -7.86 -6.03
CA ALA A 83 -11.54 -7.74 -6.77
C ALA A 83 -12.35 -6.51 -6.32
N LEU A 84 -12.36 -6.22 -5.02
CA LEU A 84 -13.01 -5.03 -4.48
C LEU A 84 -12.36 -3.74 -4.98
N ARG A 85 -11.02 -3.68 -5.04
CA ARG A 85 -10.29 -2.55 -5.65
C ARG A 85 -10.57 -2.41 -7.15
N TRP A 86 -10.78 -3.53 -7.85
CA TRP A 86 -11.01 -3.53 -9.30
C TRP A 86 -12.41 -3.04 -9.69
N ARG A 87 -13.43 -3.29 -8.85
CA ARG A 87 -14.80 -2.85 -9.10
C ARG A 87 -14.95 -1.32 -9.17
N GLU A 88 -14.11 -0.59 -8.47
CA GLU A 88 -14.13 0.87 -8.45
C GLU A 88 -12.97 1.50 -9.25
N HIS A 89 -12.30 0.69 -10.06
CA HIS A 89 -11.13 1.13 -10.81
C HIS A 89 -11.49 2.16 -11.89
N PRO A 90 -10.74 3.26 -12.04
CA PRO A 90 -10.92 4.18 -13.15
C PRO A 90 -10.61 3.50 -14.48
N PRO A 91 -11.23 3.90 -15.59
CA PRO A 91 -10.91 3.34 -16.91
C PRO A 91 -9.40 3.42 -17.19
N LEU A 92 -8.83 2.35 -17.74
CA LEU A 92 -7.39 2.10 -17.83
C LEU A 92 -6.58 3.30 -18.35
N GLY A 93 -7.09 4.02 -19.36
CA GLY A 93 -6.40 5.20 -19.89
C GLY A 93 -6.26 6.35 -18.87
N ARG A 94 -7.32 6.64 -18.10
CA ARG A 94 -7.27 7.67 -17.04
C ARG A 94 -6.42 7.22 -15.87
N TRP A 95 -6.47 5.92 -15.57
CA TRP A 95 -5.57 5.32 -14.59
C TRP A 95 -4.11 5.47 -15.02
N LEU A 96 -3.78 5.23 -16.29
CA LEU A 96 -2.44 5.39 -16.84
C LEU A 96 -1.97 6.84 -16.72
N LEU A 97 -2.79 7.80 -17.17
CA LEU A 97 -2.52 9.24 -17.09
C LEU A 97 -2.27 9.72 -15.65
N TYR A 98 -3.08 9.25 -14.70
CA TYR A 98 -2.84 9.51 -13.28
C TYR A 98 -1.50 8.93 -12.81
N ARG A 99 -1.12 7.75 -13.30
CA ARG A 99 0.05 7.00 -12.82
C ARG A 99 1.36 7.44 -13.45
N SER A 100 1.34 7.90 -14.71
CA SER A 100 2.52 8.32 -15.46
C SER A 100 2.72 9.83 -15.50
N LEU A 101 1.64 10.61 -15.55
CA LEU A 101 1.70 12.07 -15.67
C LEU A 101 1.20 12.78 -14.40
N ASP A 102 0.89 12.04 -13.33
CA ASP A 102 0.35 12.58 -12.08
C ASP A 102 -0.89 13.48 -12.32
N LEU A 103 -1.67 13.13 -13.36
CA LEU A 103 -2.84 13.87 -13.78
C LEU A 103 -4.02 13.60 -12.86
N ARG A 104 -4.83 14.64 -12.67
CA ARG A 104 -5.98 14.60 -11.75
C ARG A 104 -7.09 13.72 -12.35
N LEU A 105 -7.57 12.78 -11.55
CA LEU A 105 -8.75 11.98 -11.89
C LEU A 105 -10.03 12.79 -11.59
N PRO A 106 -11.11 12.60 -12.37
CA PRO A 106 -12.41 13.22 -12.08
C PRO A 106 -12.93 12.84 -10.69
N ALA A 107 -13.68 13.74 -10.06
CA ALA A 107 -14.17 13.62 -8.69
C ALA A 107 -14.87 12.27 -8.38
N ARG A 108 -15.52 11.65 -9.37
CA ARG A 108 -16.17 10.33 -9.21
C ARG A 108 -15.23 9.18 -8.81
N TYR A 109 -13.92 9.30 -9.06
CA TYR A 109 -12.91 8.31 -8.68
C TYR A 109 -12.09 8.73 -7.45
N TRP A 110 -12.52 9.78 -6.75
CA TRP A 110 -11.77 10.36 -5.64
C TRP A 110 -11.53 9.36 -4.50
N TRP A 111 -12.55 8.57 -4.13
CA TRP A 111 -12.42 7.52 -3.11
C TRP A 111 -11.39 6.44 -3.47
N TRP A 112 -11.29 6.11 -4.76
CA TRP A 112 -10.25 5.20 -5.24
C TRP A 112 -8.86 5.81 -5.11
N VAL A 113 -8.70 7.10 -5.44
CA VAL A 113 -7.44 7.83 -5.28
C VAL A 113 -7.05 7.98 -3.81
N ALA A 114 -8.00 8.25 -2.93
CA ALA A 114 -7.79 8.33 -1.49
C ALA A 114 -7.25 7.01 -0.90
N ASP A 115 -7.83 5.88 -1.30
CA ASP A 115 -7.36 4.54 -0.92
C ASP A 115 -5.99 4.22 -1.52
N ASP A 116 -5.72 4.66 -2.75
CA ASP A 116 -4.44 4.46 -3.44
C ASP A 116 -3.30 5.27 -2.80
N ILE A 117 -3.53 6.54 -2.43
CA ILE A 117 -2.57 7.41 -1.74
C ILE A 117 -2.21 6.86 -0.35
N HIS A 118 -3.20 6.35 0.38
CA HIS A 118 -2.98 5.73 1.69
C HIS A 118 -2.42 4.30 1.61
N GLY A 119 -2.25 3.75 0.40
CA GLY A 119 -1.66 2.46 0.16
C GLY A 119 -0.19 2.42 0.59
N ALA A 120 0.24 1.28 1.17
CA ALA A 120 1.62 1.10 1.64
C ALA A 120 2.67 1.26 0.51
N LEU A 121 2.27 1.05 -0.74
CA LEU A 121 3.12 1.08 -1.93
C LEU A 121 3.13 2.44 -2.66
N TYR A 122 2.27 3.38 -2.27
CA TYR A 122 2.20 4.71 -2.90
C TYR A 122 3.55 5.47 -2.94
N PRO A 123 4.25 5.66 -1.81
CA PRO A 123 5.52 6.40 -1.79
C PRO A 123 6.60 5.72 -2.64
N TRP A 124 6.65 4.39 -2.62
CA TRP A 124 7.57 3.62 -3.45
C TRP A 124 7.29 3.80 -4.94
N ARG A 125 6.01 3.82 -5.32
CA ARG A 125 5.61 3.97 -6.71
C ARG A 125 5.95 5.35 -7.26
N VAL A 126 5.72 6.42 -6.49
CA VAL A 126 6.10 7.79 -6.88
C VAL A 126 7.61 7.92 -7.03
N THR A 127 8.36 7.33 -6.08
CA THR A 127 9.83 7.34 -6.09
C THR A 127 10.39 6.58 -7.30
N LEU A 128 9.90 5.36 -7.57
CA LEU A 128 10.33 4.56 -8.71
C LEU A 128 9.92 5.16 -10.05
N GLY A 129 8.72 5.76 -10.13
CA GLY A 129 8.28 6.49 -11.32
C GLY A 129 9.21 7.66 -11.62
N SER A 130 9.51 8.49 -10.62
CA SER A 130 10.41 9.64 -10.76
C SER A 130 11.84 9.22 -11.12
N LEU A 131 12.36 8.18 -10.47
CA LEU A 131 13.68 7.62 -10.77
C LEU A 131 13.73 7.05 -12.20
N GLY A 132 12.70 6.30 -12.60
CA GLY A 132 12.58 5.74 -13.94
C GLY A 132 12.55 6.83 -15.02
N SER A 133 11.75 7.89 -14.81
CA SER A 133 11.72 9.05 -15.71
C SER A 133 13.07 9.77 -15.77
N ALA A 134 13.73 9.98 -14.63
CA ALA A 134 15.05 10.62 -14.60
C ALA A 134 16.11 9.80 -15.36
N LEU A 135 16.14 8.48 -15.16
CA LEU A 135 17.04 7.58 -15.89
C LEU A 135 16.71 7.54 -17.39
N ALA A 136 15.43 7.46 -17.75
CA ALA A 136 14.99 7.49 -19.15
C ALA A 136 15.42 8.79 -19.84
N ILE A 137 15.35 9.93 -19.16
CA ILE A 137 15.83 11.20 -19.71
C ILE A 137 17.37 11.19 -19.79
N LEU A 138 18.07 10.93 -18.69
CA LEU A 138 19.53 11.05 -18.63
C LEU A 138 20.28 10.06 -19.54
N TYR A 139 19.75 8.86 -19.72
CA TYR A 139 20.39 7.81 -20.52
C TYR A 139 19.67 7.54 -21.84
N GLY A 140 18.36 7.75 -21.92
CA GLY A 140 17.60 7.58 -23.15
C GLY A 140 17.67 8.79 -24.08
N TRP A 141 17.69 10.03 -23.55
CA TRP A 141 17.80 11.22 -24.40
C TRP A 141 19.09 11.25 -25.23
N PRO A 142 20.29 10.98 -24.68
CA PRO A 142 21.52 10.97 -25.48
C PRO A 142 21.51 9.93 -26.60
N VAL A 143 20.88 8.76 -26.36
CA VAL A 143 20.72 7.72 -27.38
C VAL A 143 19.76 8.19 -28.45
N LEU A 144 18.59 8.72 -28.05
CA LEU A 144 17.57 9.20 -28.96
C LEU A 144 18.07 10.39 -29.80
N SER A 145 18.82 11.32 -29.20
CA SER A 145 19.37 12.49 -29.87
C SER A 145 20.44 12.11 -30.89
N HIS A 146 21.28 11.14 -30.56
CA HIS A 146 22.28 10.62 -31.49
C HIS A 146 21.60 9.93 -32.69
N VAL A 147 20.57 9.12 -32.45
CA VAL A 147 19.85 8.41 -33.52
C VAL A 147 19.07 9.36 -34.43
N LEU A 148 18.37 10.35 -33.85
CA LEU A 148 17.48 11.23 -34.62
C LEU A 148 18.19 12.44 -35.23
N PHE A 149 19.25 12.93 -34.58
CA PHE A 149 19.89 14.20 -34.93
C PHE A 149 21.40 14.10 -35.09
N SER A 150 21.99 12.90 -34.95
CA SER A 150 23.45 12.69 -34.96
C SER A 150 24.21 13.57 -33.96
N ASN A 151 23.53 13.98 -32.89
CA ASN A 151 24.12 14.77 -31.82
C ASN A 151 24.80 13.86 -30.80
N ASP A 152 26.11 14.06 -30.62
CA ASP A 152 26.87 13.39 -29.57
C ASP A 152 26.70 14.12 -28.23
N VAL A 153 25.63 13.76 -27.55
CA VAL A 153 25.36 14.21 -26.18
C VAL A 153 26.12 13.31 -25.21
N ASN A 154 26.94 13.91 -24.35
CA ASN A 154 27.66 13.18 -23.31
C ASN A 154 26.70 12.45 -22.37
N ARG A 155 26.93 11.15 -22.18
CA ARG A 155 26.20 10.36 -21.19
C ARG A 155 26.86 10.51 -19.82
N PRO A 156 26.08 10.69 -18.74
CA PRO A 156 26.64 10.69 -17.40
C PRO A 156 27.25 9.32 -17.07
N GLU A 157 28.37 9.32 -16.37
CA GLU A 157 29.04 8.09 -15.92
C GLU A 157 28.12 7.24 -15.02
N LEU A 158 28.32 5.93 -15.02
CA LEU A 158 27.43 4.98 -14.34
C LEU A 158 27.34 5.19 -12.82
N TRP A 159 28.39 5.72 -12.19
CA TRP A 159 28.35 6.03 -10.75
C TRP A 159 27.28 7.09 -10.43
N PHE A 160 26.99 8.00 -11.37
CA PHE A 160 25.95 9.00 -11.21
C PHE A 160 24.55 8.36 -11.15
N ALA A 161 24.28 7.31 -11.96
CA ALA A 161 23.04 6.53 -11.86
C ALA A 161 22.91 5.84 -10.50
N VAL A 162 24.01 5.26 -9.99
CA VAL A 162 24.02 4.59 -8.68
C VAL A 162 23.76 5.60 -7.56
N LEU A 163 24.39 6.77 -7.61
CA LEU A 163 24.16 7.86 -6.67
C LEU A 163 22.72 8.36 -6.74
N LEU A 164 22.20 8.59 -7.95
CA LEU A 164 20.82 9.03 -8.18
C LEU A 164 19.82 8.01 -7.63
N MET A 165 20.07 6.72 -7.84
CA MET A 165 19.28 5.64 -7.26
C MET A 165 19.32 5.74 -5.74
N ALA A 166 20.51 5.72 -5.11
CA ALA A 166 20.66 5.76 -3.66
C ALA A 166 19.95 6.98 -3.02
N VAL A 167 20.14 8.18 -3.59
CA VAL A 167 19.48 9.40 -3.15
C VAL A 167 17.97 9.33 -3.33
N SER A 168 17.48 8.78 -4.44
CA SER A 168 16.04 8.63 -4.69
C SER A 168 15.40 7.65 -3.71
N LEU A 169 16.04 6.50 -3.44
CA LEU A 169 15.53 5.54 -2.46
C LEU A 169 15.52 6.15 -1.05
N LEU A 170 16.59 6.85 -0.67
CA LEU A 170 16.69 7.53 0.62
C LEU A 170 15.64 8.65 0.76
N SER A 171 15.46 9.45 -0.29
CA SER A 171 14.44 10.49 -0.34
C SER A 171 13.03 9.92 -0.23
N GLY A 172 12.71 8.86 -0.99
CA GLY A 172 11.42 8.17 -0.91
C GLY A 172 11.12 7.58 0.48
N PHE A 173 12.15 7.16 1.21
CA PHE A 173 12.04 6.71 2.59
C PHE A 173 11.82 7.88 3.57
N LEU A 174 12.65 8.92 3.49
CA LEU A 174 12.61 10.08 4.40
C LEU A 174 11.37 10.95 4.22
N PHE A 175 11.00 11.22 2.96
CA PHE A 175 9.88 12.09 2.59
C PHE A 175 8.57 11.32 2.36
N ARG A 176 8.51 10.05 2.80
CA ARG A 176 7.32 9.19 2.67
C ARG A 176 6.03 9.91 3.09
N ARG A 177 6.06 10.59 4.24
CA ARG A 177 4.90 11.29 4.81
C ARG A 177 4.54 12.54 4.01
N SER A 178 5.53 13.36 3.63
CA SER A 178 5.27 14.59 2.87
C SER A 178 4.76 14.32 1.46
N HIS A 179 5.19 13.22 0.80
CA HIS A 179 4.63 12.79 -0.49
C HIS A 179 3.14 12.46 -0.38
N VAL A 180 2.73 11.76 0.69
CA VAL A 180 1.32 11.43 0.96
C VAL A 180 0.52 12.70 1.23
N ASP A 181 1.02 13.60 2.08
CA ASP A 181 0.32 14.85 2.44
C ASP A 181 0.17 15.81 1.25
N ARG A 182 1.20 15.87 0.39
CA ARG A 182 1.15 16.67 -0.85
C ARG A 182 0.16 16.10 -1.86
N ALA A 183 0.16 14.79 -2.04
CA ALA A 183 -0.78 14.12 -2.93
C ALA A 183 -2.22 14.25 -2.44
N TRP A 184 -2.42 14.10 -1.13
CA TRP A 184 -3.70 14.34 -0.48
C TRP A 184 -4.19 15.77 -0.75
N ARG A 185 -3.37 16.79 -0.50
CA ARG A 185 -3.76 18.17 -0.83
C ARG A 185 -4.15 18.34 -2.29
N LYS A 186 -3.28 17.93 -3.23
CA LYS A 186 -3.50 18.11 -4.67
C LYS A 186 -4.75 17.41 -5.22
N HIS A 187 -4.97 16.17 -4.79
CA HIS A 187 -6.00 15.29 -5.37
C HIS A 187 -7.29 15.24 -4.56
N VAL A 188 -7.24 15.58 -3.26
CA VAL A 188 -8.37 15.48 -2.34
C VAL A 188 -8.87 16.82 -1.88
N LEU A 189 -8.01 17.68 -1.34
CA LEU A 189 -8.44 18.99 -0.81
C LEU A 189 -8.67 19.99 -1.94
N ASP A 190 -7.68 20.18 -2.79
CA ASP A 190 -7.74 21.11 -3.93
C ASP A 190 -8.59 20.54 -5.08
N GLY A 191 -8.85 19.21 -5.06
CA GLY A 191 -9.67 18.49 -6.03
C GLY A 191 -11.15 18.86 -5.97
N ASN A 192 -11.58 19.40 -4.83
CA ASN A 192 -12.97 19.63 -4.48
C ASN A 192 -13.44 21.08 -4.68
N ILE A 193 -12.55 21.98 -5.13
CA ILE A 193 -12.96 23.29 -5.60
C ILE A 193 -13.28 23.12 -7.09
N PRO A 194 -14.56 23.18 -7.52
CA PRO A 194 -14.83 23.39 -8.94
C PRO A 194 -14.04 24.62 -9.35
N VAL A 195 -13.12 24.49 -10.30
CA VAL A 195 -12.47 25.66 -10.89
C VAL A 195 -13.65 26.48 -11.41
N ASP A 196 -13.95 27.61 -10.76
CA ASP A 196 -14.93 28.57 -11.24
C ASP A 196 -14.56 28.80 -12.70
N THR A 197 -15.38 28.27 -13.60
CA THR A 197 -15.24 28.59 -15.00
C THR A 197 -15.43 30.09 -15.04
N PRO A 198 -14.45 30.88 -15.53
CA PRO A 198 -14.59 32.33 -15.52
C PRO A 198 -15.92 32.66 -16.17
N ASP A 199 -16.76 33.34 -15.39
CA ASP A 199 -18.15 33.59 -15.70
C ASP A 199 -18.25 34.16 -17.12
N ARG A 200 -18.68 33.34 -18.09
CA ARG A 200 -18.79 33.74 -19.51
C ARG A 200 -19.66 34.99 -19.68
N ARG A 201 -20.48 35.33 -18.70
CA ARG A 201 -21.30 36.55 -18.69
C ARG A 201 -20.50 37.83 -18.49
N ARG A 202 -19.32 37.81 -17.84
CA ARG A 202 -18.46 39.01 -17.72
C ARG A 202 -17.61 39.28 -18.94
N ALA A 203 -17.31 38.26 -19.75
CA ALA A 203 -16.50 38.40 -20.97
C ALA A 203 -17.30 38.84 -22.21
N ALA A 204 -18.63 38.82 -22.14
CA ALA A 204 -19.52 39.20 -23.25
C ALA A 204 -20.22 40.56 -23.04
N GLY A 205 -19.82 41.33 -22.03
CA GLY A 205 -20.47 42.59 -21.65
C GLY A 205 -19.50 43.73 -21.32
N GLY A 206 -18.32 43.75 -21.94
CA GLY A 206 -17.36 44.85 -21.88
C GLY A 206 -17.12 45.43 -23.26
#